data_AF-A0A355F3P8-F1
#
_entry.id   AF-A0A355F3P8-F1
#
_cell.length_a   1.000
_cell.length_b   1.000
_cell.length_c   1.000
_cell.angle_alpha   90.00
_cell.angle_beta   90.00
_cell.angle_gamma   90.00
#
_symmetry.space_group_name_H-M   'P 1'
#
loop_
_entity.id
_entity.type
_entity.pdbx_description
1 polymer ?
#
loop_
_entity_poly.entity_id
_entity_poly.type
_entity_poly.pdbx_seq_one_letter_code
_entity_poly.pdbx_strand_id
1 'polypeptide(L)'
;TPYAQVTPPFYDPPAYLDARAAMVRPFLDPLPERVFFSFHGLPERQVRKSDPSGKHCFVQADCCAAVGPANRHCYRAQCLATARLLAERLGVPEERRSVCFQSRLGRAPWLAPATEEVLASEARRGVRRAVIVPSFVTDCLETLEELAIRGAEIWRENGGETLQVVPALNADDRFAAAVAQIAVQGSTWLAAA
;
A
#
# COMPACT_ATOMS: atom_id res chain seq x y z
N THR A 1 9.34 34.42 13.27
CA THR A 1 9.63 33.13 12.61
C THR A 1 8.34 32.37 12.46
N PRO A 2 7.94 31.88 11.27
CA PRO A 2 6.69 31.12 11.16
C PRO A 2 6.82 29.82 11.98
N TYR A 3 5.79 29.53 12.75
CA TYR A 3 5.68 28.28 13.48
C TYR A 3 5.22 27.19 12.49
N ALA A 4 6.06 26.17 12.26
CA ALA A 4 5.74 25.07 11.36
C ALA A 4 5.93 23.73 12.07
N GLN A 5 4.95 22.85 11.94
CA GLN A 5 5.00 21.46 12.37
C GLN A 5 4.63 20.56 11.21
N VAL A 6 5.28 19.40 11.14
CA VAL A 6 5.07 18.42 10.08
C VAL A 6 4.63 17.12 10.72
N THR A 7 3.45 16.64 10.34
CA THR A 7 3.01 15.29 10.70
C THR A 7 3.94 14.27 10.03
N PRO A 8 4.50 13.31 10.78
CA PRO A 8 5.31 12.25 10.20
C PRO A 8 4.47 11.35 9.26
N PRO A 9 5.10 10.45 8.48
CA PRO A 9 4.37 9.45 7.70
C PRO A 9 3.39 8.64 8.56
N PHE A 10 2.17 8.41 8.06
CA PHE A 10 1.06 7.80 8.82
C PHE A 10 0.68 6.38 8.30
N TYR A 11 1.61 5.43 8.37
CA TYR A 11 1.38 4.07 7.84
C TYR A 11 0.63 3.13 8.81
N ASP A 12 0.67 3.42 10.11
CA ASP A 12 0.14 2.57 11.19
C ASP A 12 -0.89 3.20 12.16
N PRO A 13 -1.33 4.48 12.06
CA PRO A 13 -2.37 4.97 12.96
C PRO A 13 -3.65 4.12 12.89
N PRO A 14 -4.20 3.67 14.04
CA PRO A 14 -5.37 2.81 14.06
C PRO A 14 -6.57 3.40 13.29
N ALA A 15 -6.87 4.69 13.48
CA ALA A 15 -7.98 5.35 12.79
C ALA A 15 -7.84 5.33 11.25
N TYR A 16 -6.62 5.48 10.73
CA TYR A 16 -6.37 5.37 9.29
C TYR A 16 -6.57 3.94 8.80
N LEU A 17 -6.04 2.95 9.52
CA LEU A 17 -6.17 1.55 9.16
C LEU A 17 -7.61 1.04 9.26
N ASP A 18 -8.39 1.57 10.22
CA ASP A 18 -9.79 1.20 10.41
C ASP A 18 -10.68 1.81 9.32
N ALA A 19 -10.44 3.08 8.93
CA ALA A 19 -11.09 3.70 7.77
C ALA A 19 -10.78 2.92 6.48
N ARG A 20 -9.51 2.55 6.28
CA ARG A 20 -9.07 1.69 5.16
C ARG A 20 -9.76 0.33 5.18
N ALA A 21 -9.77 -0.35 6.32
CA ALA A 21 -10.38 -1.67 6.43
C ALA A 21 -11.87 -1.61 6.13
N ALA A 22 -12.55 -0.56 6.59
CA ALA A 22 -13.98 -0.40 6.35
C ALA A 22 -14.32 -0.11 4.88
N MET A 23 -13.45 0.57 4.13
CA MET A 23 -13.57 0.73 2.67
C MET A 23 -13.34 -0.58 1.90
N VAL A 24 -12.35 -1.37 2.33
CA VAL A 24 -11.96 -2.61 1.62
C VAL A 24 -12.94 -3.77 1.89
N ARG A 25 -13.50 -3.86 3.09
CA ARG A 25 -14.29 -5.02 3.55
C ARG A 25 -15.41 -5.47 2.60
N PRO A 26 -16.21 -4.58 1.97
CA PRO A 26 -17.26 -4.98 1.03
C PRO A 26 -16.74 -5.70 -0.22
N PHE A 27 -15.48 -5.49 -0.60
CA PHE A 27 -14.86 -6.13 -1.77
C PHE A 27 -14.30 -7.52 -1.45
N LEU A 28 -14.29 -7.91 -0.18
CA LEU A 28 -13.76 -9.20 0.29
C LEU A 28 -14.86 -10.19 0.66
N ASP A 29 -16.12 -9.95 0.30
CA ASP A 29 -17.22 -10.88 0.53
C ASP A 29 -17.94 -11.22 -0.80
N PRO A 30 -17.81 -12.46 -1.31
CA PRO A 30 -16.99 -13.54 -0.77
C PRO A 30 -15.49 -13.26 -0.90
N LEU A 31 -14.68 -13.86 -0.01
CA LEU A 31 -13.22 -13.65 -0.02
C LEU A 31 -12.62 -14.11 -1.35
N PRO A 32 -11.90 -13.22 -2.09
CA PRO A 32 -11.27 -13.59 -3.36
C PRO A 32 -10.17 -14.63 -3.15
N GLU A 33 -9.73 -15.23 -4.26
CA GLU A 33 -8.60 -16.16 -4.25
C GLU A 33 -7.28 -15.42 -3.97
N ARG A 34 -7.19 -14.16 -4.41
CA ARG A 34 -6.03 -13.29 -4.17
C ARG A 34 -6.41 -11.85 -3.85
N VAL A 35 -5.70 -11.26 -2.90
CA VAL A 35 -5.76 -9.84 -2.54
C VAL A 35 -4.38 -9.23 -2.76
N PHE A 36 -4.29 -8.22 -3.61
CA PHE A 36 -3.07 -7.48 -3.87
C PHE A 36 -3.08 -6.16 -3.12
N PHE A 37 -2.04 -5.86 -2.37
CA PHE A 37 -1.79 -4.53 -1.83
C PHE A 37 -0.80 -3.84 -2.76
N SER A 38 -1.27 -2.86 -3.55
CA SER A 38 -0.46 -2.21 -4.56
C SER A 38 -0.03 -0.82 -4.13
N PHE A 39 1.28 -0.58 -4.17
CA PHE A 39 1.91 0.68 -3.81
C PHE A 39 2.62 1.30 -5.00
N HIS A 40 2.77 2.63 -5.02
CA HIS A 40 3.61 3.24 -6.05
C HIS A 40 5.06 2.76 -5.91
N GLY A 41 5.69 2.37 -7.01
CA GLY A 41 7.08 1.96 -7.01
C GLY A 41 8.00 3.13 -6.73
N LEU A 42 9.17 2.85 -6.16
CA LEU A 42 10.28 3.78 -6.11
C LEU A 42 11.55 3.12 -6.68
N PRO A 43 12.46 3.89 -7.28
CA PRO A 43 13.80 3.39 -7.59
C PRO A 43 14.51 2.92 -6.30
N GLU A 44 15.17 1.76 -6.34
CA GLU A 44 15.86 1.21 -5.16
C GLU A 44 16.87 2.21 -4.56
N ARG A 45 17.50 3.03 -5.40
CA ARG A 45 18.44 4.06 -4.97
C ARG A 45 17.83 5.04 -3.96
N GLN A 46 16.54 5.35 -4.05
CA GLN A 46 15.87 6.26 -3.12
C GLN A 46 15.66 5.58 -1.77
N VAL A 47 15.29 4.30 -1.78
CA VAL A 47 15.17 3.50 -0.56
C VAL A 47 16.53 3.31 0.11
N ARG A 48 17.60 3.06 -0.64
CA ARG A 48 18.98 3.01 -0.10
C ARG A 48 19.39 4.33 0.55
N LYS A 49 19.03 5.47 -0.04
CA LYS A 49 19.31 6.80 0.53
C LYS A 49 18.56 7.07 1.85
N SER A 50 17.44 6.38 2.10
CA SER A 50 16.69 6.51 3.36
C SER A 50 17.36 5.80 4.55
N ASP A 51 18.38 4.99 4.30
CA ASP A 51 19.23 4.33 5.31
C ASP A 51 20.61 5.01 5.35
N PRO A 52 20.85 5.95 6.29
CA PRO A 52 22.13 6.64 6.40
C PRO A 52 23.30 5.71 6.76
N SER A 53 23.02 4.52 7.31
CA SER A 53 24.05 3.57 7.68
C SER A 53 24.58 2.77 6.48
N GLY A 54 23.75 2.61 5.45
CA GLY A 54 24.02 1.72 4.31
C GLY A 54 24.15 0.24 4.67
N LYS A 55 23.77 -0.16 5.89
CA LYS A 55 23.98 -1.51 6.46
C LYS A 55 22.67 -2.26 6.72
N HIS A 56 21.53 -1.65 6.44
CA HIS A 56 20.21 -2.20 6.75
C HIS A 56 19.39 -2.48 5.49
N CYS A 57 19.02 -1.42 4.74
CA CYS A 57 18.09 -1.54 3.61
C CYS A 57 18.72 -2.28 2.42
N PHE A 58 18.08 -3.37 1.98
CA PHE A 58 18.58 -4.30 0.96
C PHE A 58 19.91 -5.01 1.30
N VAL A 59 20.33 -4.97 2.57
CA VAL A 59 21.51 -5.69 3.06
C VAL A 59 21.05 -6.90 3.89
N GLN A 60 20.09 -6.69 4.78
CA GLN A 60 19.48 -7.77 5.56
C GLN A 60 18.27 -8.34 4.83
N ALA A 61 18.11 -9.66 4.86
CA ALA A 61 17.03 -10.37 4.17
C ALA A 61 15.64 -9.91 4.65
N ASP A 62 15.51 -9.63 5.94
CA ASP A 62 14.29 -9.25 6.64
C ASP A 62 14.27 -7.76 7.03
N CYS A 63 15.06 -6.91 6.35
CA CYS A 63 15.21 -5.48 6.68
C CYS A 63 13.90 -4.67 6.74
N CYS A 64 12.78 -5.22 6.24
CA CYS A 64 11.46 -4.60 6.25
C CYS A 64 10.39 -5.45 6.97
N ALA A 65 10.77 -6.51 7.71
CA ALA A 65 9.82 -7.35 8.45
C ALA A 65 9.14 -6.60 9.60
N ALA A 66 9.80 -5.57 10.13
CA ALA A 66 9.22 -4.61 11.06
C ALA A 66 9.81 -3.21 10.79
N VAL A 67 9.03 -2.17 11.12
CA VAL A 67 9.54 -0.80 11.15
C VAL A 67 10.19 -0.56 12.50
N GLY A 68 11.40 -0.01 12.50
CA GLY A 68 12.21 0.28 13.66
C GLY A 68 13.19 1.43 13.40
N PRO A 69 14.09 1.73 14.35
CA PRO A 69 14.96 2.91 14.26
C PRO A 69 15.80 2.99 12.96
N ALA A 70 16.24 1.84 12.45
CA ALA A 70 17.10 1.73 11.26
C ALA A 70 16.37 1.99 9.92
N ASN A 71 15.05 1.80 9.86
CA ASN A 71 14.27 1.88 8.63
C ASN A 71 12.99 2.73 8.79
N ARG A 72 12.86 3.53 9.86
CA ARG A 72 11.69 4.38 10.14
C ARG A 72 11.27 5.29 8.99
N HIS A 73 12.22 5.66 8.13
CA HIS A 73 12.01 6.51 6.95
C HIS A 73 12.00 5.75 5.62
N CYS A 74 12.11 4.42 5.67
CA CYS A 74 12.12 3.56 4.50
C CYS A 74 10.70 3.37 3.97
N TYR A 75 10.43 3.92 2.79
CA TYR A 75 9.14 3.79 2.12
C TYR A 75 8.69 2.32 1.99
N ARG A 76 9.59 1.43 1.57
CA ARG A 76 9.29 0.00 1.42
C ARG A 76 8.87 -0.64 2.76
N ALA A 77 9.55 -0.30 3.85
CA ALA A 77 9.21 -0.83 5.18
C ALA A 77 7.82 -0.36 5.63
N GLN A 78 7.49 0.92 5.39
CA GLN A 78 6.18 1.48 5.69
C GLN A 78 5.07 0.84 4.84
N CYS A 79 5.28 0.63 3.53
CA CYS A 79 4.32 -0.07 2.66
C CYS A 79 4.02 -1.49 3.16
N LEU A 80 5.07 -2.26 3.47
CA LEU A 80 4.93 -3.63 3.96
C LEU A 80 4.24 -3.68 5.34
N ALA A 81 4.53 -2.71 6.21
CA ALA A 81 3.83 -2.58 7.48
C ALA A 81 2.34 -2.28 7.28
N THR A 82 1.98 -1.30 6.43
CA THR A 82 0.57 -1.00 6.11
C THR A 82 -0.15 -2.23 5.57
N ALA A 83 0.45 -2.95 4.60
CA ALA A 83 -0.15 -4.13 4.01
C ALA A 83 -0.39 -5.24 5.06
N ARG A 84 0.59 -5.49 5.93
CA ARG A 84 0.46 -6.46 7.02
C ARG A 84 -0.67 -6.08 7.99
N LEU A 85 -0.63 -4.86 8.52
CA LEU A 85 -1.60 -4.37 9.52
C LEU A 85 -3.03 -4.30 8.98
N LEU A 86 -3.18 -3.97 7.69
CA LEU A 86 -4.47 -3.92 7.01
C LEU A 86 -4.99 -5.34 6.72
N ALA A 87 -4.14 -6.25 6.24
CA ALA A 87 -4.50 -7.64 6.02
C ALA A 87 -4.96 -8.33 7.33
N GLU A 88 -4.27 -8.08 8.44
CA GLU A 88 -4.67 -8.57 9.77
C GLU A 88 -6.07 -8.08 10.17
N ARG A 89 -6.36 -6.79 10.03
CA ARG A 89 -7.70 -6.20 10.31
C ARG A 89 -8.81 -6.72 9.41
N LEU A 90 -8.46 -7.11 8.18
CA LEU A 90 -9.40 -7.63 7.20
C LEU A 90 -9.56 -9.15 7.28
N GLY A 91 -8.73 -9.84 8.06
CA GLY A 91 -8.71 -11.30 8.11
C GLY A 91 -8.27 -11.95 6.80
N VAL A 92 -7.43 -11.27 6.00
CA VAL A 92 -6.90 -11.82 4.75
C VAL A 92 -5.75 -12.79 5.06
N PRO A 93 -5.87 -14.09 4.74
CA PRO A 93 -4.82 -15.07 5.01
C PRO A 93 -3.52 -14.77 4.27
N GLU A 94 -2.39 -15.21 4.84
CA GLU A 94 -1.06 -14.92 4.29
C GLU A 94 -0.88 -15.50 2.88
N GLU A 95 -1.42 -16.70 2.63
CA GLU A 95 -1.38 -17.39 1.35
C GLU A 95 -2.20 -16.70 0.26
N ARG A 96 -3.16 -15.83 0.63
CA ARG A 96 -4.02 -15.09 -0.30
C ARG A 96 -3.63 -13.63 -0.47
N ARG A 97 -2.70 -13.10 0.31
CA ARG A 97 -2.22 -11.72 0.14
C ARG A 97 -0.92 -11.68 -0.67
N SER A 98 -0.73 -10.60 -1.41
CA SER A 98 0.54 -10.30 -2.08
C SER A 98 0.75 -8.78 -2.09
N VAL A 99 2.00 -8.34 -1.97
CA VAL A 99 2.38 -6.93 -2.09
C VAL A 99 3.09 -6.73 -3.42
N CYS A 100 2.73 -5.67 -4.13
CA CYS A 100 3.35 -5.32 -5.40
C CYS A 100 3.53 -3.79 -5.55
N PHE A 101 4.38 -3.40 -6.49
CA PHE A 101 4.75 -2.02 -6.75
C PHE A 101 4.47 -1.64 -8.20
N GLN A 102 3.72 -0.56 -8.43
CA GLN A 102 3.28 -0.09 -9.76
C GLN A 102 4.07 1.11 -10.27
N SER A 103 3.73 1.59 -11.47
CA SER A 103 4.27 2.82 -12.07
C SER A 103 5.80 2.87 -12.22
N ARG A 104 6.43 1.73 -12.56
CA ARG A 104 7.87 1.67 -12.82
C ARG A 104 8.22 2.44 -14.10
N LEU A 105 9.19 3.37 -14.01
CA LEU A 105 9.69 4.13 -15.15
C LEU A 105 11.19 3.94 -15.40
N GLY A 106 11.57 3.76 -16.67
CA GLY A 106 12.96 3.62 -17.08
C GLY A 106 13.59 2.28 -16.69
N ARG A 107 14.93 2.21 -16.79
CA ARG A 107 15.69 0.95 -16.72
C ARG A 107 16.43 0.69 -15.40
N ALA A 108 16.39 1.65 -14.47
CA ALA A 108 17.03 1.48 -13.15
C ALA A 108 16.33 0.35 -12.37
N PRO A 109 16.96 -0.23 -11.33
CA PRO A 109 16.25 -1.10 -10.40
C PRO A 109 15.18 -0.33 -9.60
N TRP A 110 13.99 -0.91 -9.51
CA TRP A 110 12.84 -0.41 -8.74
C TRP A 110 12.41 -1.45 -7.72
N LEU A 111 11.60 -1.00 -6.75
CA LEU A 111 10.92 -1.90 -5.84
C LEU A 111 10.16 -3.00 -6.59
N ALA A 112 10.34 -4.22 -6.11
CA ALA A 112 9.80 -5.45 -6.66
C ALA A 112 8.96 -6.18 -5.60
N PRO A 113 7.99 -7.03 -6.03
CA PRO A 113 7.68 -7.35 -7.43
C PRO A 113 6.82 -6.27 -8.11
N ALA A 114 6.93 -6.14 -9.43
CA ALA A 114 6.12 -5.19 -10.20
C ALA A 114 4.65 -5.66 -10.28
N THR A 115 3.70 -4.74 -10.14
CA THR A 115 2.26 -5.06 -10.16
C THR A 115 1.86 -5.82 -11.41
N GLU A 116 2.24 -5.34 -12.60
CA GLU A 116 1.93 -5.97 -13.89
C GLU A 116 2.45 -7.42 -13.96
N GLU A 117 3.67 -7.66 -13.48
CA GLU A 117 4.32 -8.98 -13.47
C GLU A 117 3.60 -9.94 -12.51
N VAL A 118 3.18 -9.45 -11.34
CA VAL A 118 2.45 -10.24 -10.33
C VAL A 118 1.05 -10.60 -10.83
N LEU A 119 0.32 -9.64 -11.41
CA LEU A 119 -1.02 -9.89 -11.95
C LEU A 119 -0.98 -10.94 -13.05
N ALA A 120 -0.06 -10.79 -14.02
CA ALA A 120 0.08 -11.74 -15.11
C ALA A 120 0.50 -13.13 -14.61
N SER A 121 1.40 -13.20 -13.62
CA SER A 121 1.86 -14.48 -13.06
C SER A 121 0.75 -15.22 -12.30
N GLU A 122 0.02 -14.53 -11.43
CA GLU A 122 -1.06 -15.14 -10.64
C GLU A 122 -2.24 -15.59 -11.52
N ALA A 123 -2.62 -14.80 -12.53
CA ALA A 123 -3.62 -15.20 -13.51
C ALA A 123 -3.20 -16.48 -14.27
N ARG A 124 -1.96 -16.56 -14.75
CA ARG A 124 -1.42 -17.76 -15.42
C ARG A 124 -1.34 -18.98 -14.51
N ARG A 125 -1.27 -18.79 -13.19
CA ARG A 125 -1.32 -19.87 -12.20
C ARG A 125 -2.75 -20.38 -11.94
N GLY A 126 -3.75 -19.80 -12.61
CA GLY A 126 -5.14 -20.23 -12.55
C GLY A 126 -5.98 -19.47 -11.52
N VAL A 127 -5.46 -18.41 -10.90
CA VAL A 127 -6.25 -17.54 -10.04
C VAL A 127 -7.26 -16.78 -10.90
N ARG A 128 -8.56 -16.90 -10.59
CA ARG A 128 -9.63 -16.32 -11.43
C ARG A 128 -10.16 -15.01 -10.86
N ARG A 129 -10.33 -14.93 -9.54
CA ARG A 129 -10.88 -13.75 -8.86
C ARG A 129 -9.89 -13.11 -7.91
N ALA A 130 -9.59 -11.84 -8.16
CA ALA A 130 -8.70 -11.06 -7.32
C ALA A 130 -9.22 -9.65 -7.04
N VAL A 131 -8.74 -9.09 -5.93
CA VAL A 131 -8.99 -7.71 -5.51
C VAL A 131 -7.67 -6.97 -5.35
N ILE A 132 -7.58 -5.73 -5.81
CA ILE A 132 -6.46 -4.82 -5.59
C ILE A 132 -6.87 -3.73 -4.60
N VAL A 133 -6.11 -3.60 -3.53
CA VAL A 133 -6.20 -2.49 -2.57
C VAL A 133 -5.10 -1.48 -2.92
N PRO A 134 -5.42 -0.33 -3.53
CA PRO A 134 -4.43 0.68 -3.89
C PRO A 134 -4.00 1.50 -2.68
N SER A 135 -2.73 1.92 -2.65
CA SER A 135 -2.15 2.68 -1.53
C SER A 135 -2.53 4.16 -1.45
N PHE A 136 -3.04 4.76 -2.54
CA PHE A 136 -3.44 6.17 -2.56
C PHE A 136 -4.71 6.42 -1.75
N VAL A 137 -4.79 7.62 -1.15
CA VAL A 137 -5.95 8.06 -0.35
C VAL A 137 -7.03 8.73 -1.19
N THR A 138 -6.71 9.15 -2.41
CA THR A 138 -7.65 9.68 -3.41
C THR A 138 -7.45 8.95 -4.72
N ASP A 139 -8.53 8.80 -5.50
CA ASP A 139 -8.40 8.23 -6.83
C ASP A 139 -7.60 9.15 -7.75
N CYS A 140 -6.76 8.53 -8.58
CA CYS A 140 -5.82 9.19 -9.46
C CYS A 140 -5.57 8.35 -10.70
N LEU A 141 -4.66 8.80 -11.58
CA LEU A 141 -4.29 8.05 -12.77
C LEU A 141 -3.84 6.63 -12.42
N GLU A 142 -3.05 6.50 -11.36
CA GLU A 142 -2.50 5.22 -10.93
C GLU A 142 -3.56 4.26 -10.36
N THR A 143 -4.73 4.73 -9.92
CA THR A 143 -5.82 3.85 -9.47
C THR A 143 -6.81 3.55 -10.59
N LEU A 144 -7.20 4.56 -11.37
CA LEU A 144 -8.25 4.43 -12.38
C LEU A 144 -7.71 3.86 -13.70
N GLU A 145 -6.54 4.30 -14.15
CA GLU A 145 -5.96 3.88 -15.42
C GLU A 145 -5.05 2.66 -15.21
N GLU A 146 -4.02 2.78 -14.36
CA GLU A 146 -2.97 1.76 -14.31
C GLU A 146 -3.52 0.46 -13.72
N LEU A 147 -4.37 0.55 -12.70
CA LEU A 147 -4.94 -0.62 -12.03
C LEU A 147 -6.28 -1.03 -12.63
N ALA A 148 -7.27 -0.14 -12.68
CA ALA A 148 -8.64 -0.53 -13.02
C ALA A 148 -8.85 -0.80 -14.51
N ILE A 149 -8.08 -0.17 -15.40
CA ILE A 149 -8.12 -0.43 -16.84
C ILE A 149 -6.99 -1.40 -17.21
N ARG A 150 -5.73 -0.95 -17.16
CA ARG A 150 -4.58 -1.74 -17.66
C ARG A 150 -4.34 -2.99 -16.82
N GLY A 151 -4.45 -2.91 -15.51
CA GLY A 151 -4.35 -4.07 -14.63
C GLY A 151 -5.43 -5.12 -14.92
N ALA A 152 -6.66 -4.70 -15.22
CA ALA A 152 -7.75 -5.60 -15.58
C ALA A 152 -7.56 -6.23 -16.97
N GLU A 153 -6.99 -5.49 -17.93
CA GLU A 153 -6.57 -6.03 -19.23
C GLU A 153 -5.51 -7.12 -19.05
N ILE A 154 -4.42 -6.81 -18.33
CA ILE A 154 -3.36 -7.78 -18.03
C ILE A 154 -3.92 -9.03 -17.36
N TRP A 155 -4.82 -8.87 -16.40
CA TRP A 155 -5.46 -9.98 -15.70
C TRP A 155 -6.22 -10.91 -16.66
N ARG A 156 -7.08 -10.33 -17.50
CA ARG A 156 -7.91 -11.07 -18.47
C ARG A 156 -7.07 -11.76 -19.55
N GLU A 157 -6.09 -11.06 -20.11
CA GLU A 157 -5.19 -11.61 -21.13
C GLU A 157 -4.38 -12.81 -20.63
N ASN A 158 -4.18 -12.91 -19.32
CA ASN A 158 -3.42 -13.98 -18.68
C ASN A 158 -4.30 -15.07 -18.05
N GLY A 159 -5.62 -15.07 -18.32
CA GLY A 159 -6.55 -16.13 -17.91
C GLY A 159 -7.33 -15.86 -16.63
N GLY A 160 -7.18 -14.68 -16.04
CA GLY A 160 -8.01 -14.24 -14.91
C GLY A 160 -9.41 -13.82 -15.37
N GLU A 161 -10.42 -13.97 -14.50
CA GLU A 161 -11.82 -13.63 -14.82
C GLU A 161 -12.20 -12.25 -14.29
N THR A 162 -12.06 -12.06 -12.98
CA THR A 162 -12.48 -10.83 -12.28
C THR A 162 -11.31 -10.23 -11.52
N LEU A 163 -10.98 -8.98 -11.83
CA LEU A 163 -10.09 -8.14 -11.04
C LEU A 163 -10.88 -6.91 -10.59
N GLN A 164 -11.07 -6.74 -9.29
CA GLN A 164 -11.70 -5.56 -8.73
C GLN A 164 -10.65 -4.65 -8.10
N VAL A 165 -10.74 -3.34 -8.35
CA VAL A 165 -9.89 -2.35 -7.69
C VAL A 165 -10.75 -1.65 -6.64
N VAL A 166 -10.30 -1.69 -5.39
CA VAL A 166 -10.97 -0.96 -4.30
C VAL A 166 -10.78 0.54 -4.55
N PRO A 167 -11.82 1.37 -4.45
CA PRO A 167 -11.69 2.82 -4.51
C PRO A 167 -10.71 3.33 -3.45
N ALA A 168 -10.06 4.46 -3.74
CA ALA A 168 -9.36 5.17 -2.69
C ALA A 168 -10.34 5.68 -1.60
N LEU A 169 -9.81 6.18 -0.50
CA LEU A 169 -10.64 6.71 0.60
C LEU A 169 -11.48 7.91 0.16
N ASN A 170 -10.98 8.73 -0.76
CA ASN A 170 -11.66 9.91 -1.30
C ASN A 170 -12.24 10.79 -0.18
N ALA A 171 -13.54 11.08 -0.23
CA ALA A 171 -14.26 11.90 0.75
C ALA A 171 -14.91 11.07 1.87
N ASP A 172 -14.38 9.89 2.20
CA ASP A 172 -14.91 9.06 3.29
C ASP A 172 -14.82 9.77 4.65
N ASP A 173 -15.95 9.87 5.36
CA ASP A 173 -16.04 10.56 6.64
C ASP A 173 -15.11 9.97 7.71
N ARG A 174 -14.89 8.65 7.70
CA ARG A 174 -13.99 7.98 8.64
C ARG A 174 -12.55 8.35 8.35
N PHE A 175 -12.19 8.51 7.07
CA PHE A 175 -10.88 9.00 6.69
C PHE A 175 -10.68 10.47 7.08
N ALA A 176 -11.67 11.33 6.84
CA ALA A 176 -11.60 12.73 7.27
C ALA A 176 -11.41 12.84 8.79
N ALA A 177 -12.15 12.05 9.58
CA ALA A 177 -11.99 11.96 11.02
C ALA A 177 -10.59 11.42 11.42
N ALA A 178 -10.08 10.40 10.71
CA ALA A 178 -8.74 9.87 10.97
C ALA A 178 -7.64 10.91 10.72
N VAL A 179 -7.73 11.69 9.63
CA VAL A 179 -6.78 12.78 9.33
C VAL A 179 -6.80 13.84 10.43
N ALA A 180 -7.99 14.23 10.91
CA ALA A 180 -8.11 15.17 12.03
C ALA A 180 -7.45 14.62 13.31
N GLN A 181 -7.69 13.35 13.65
CA GLN A 181 -7.05 12.71 14.81
C GLN A 181 -5.53 12.67 14.69
N ILE A 182 -5.00 12.28 13.52
CA ILE A 182 -3.56 12.24 13.26
C ILE A 182 -2.95 13.64 13.40
N ALA A 183 -3.63 14.68 12.88
CA ALA A 183 -3.18 16.06 12.98
C ALA A 183 -3.14 16.56 14.43
N VAL A 184 -4.16 16.23 15.23
CA VAL A 184 -4.21 16.60 16.66
C VAL A 184 -3.11 15.90 17.46
N GLN A 185 -2.93 14.59 17.27
CA GLN A 185 -1.91 13.81 17.99
C GLN A 185 -0.48 14.29 17.71
N GLY A 186 -0.21 14.72 16.47
CA GLY A 186 1.10 15.24 16.06
C GLY A 186 1.32 16.72 16.38
N SER A 187 0.30 17.41 16.89
CA SER A 187 0.35 18.86 17.13
C SER A 187 0.65 19.17 18.59
N THR A 188 1.51 20.16 18.81
CA THR A 188 1.74 20.68 20.18
C THR A 188 0.92 21.94 20.47
N TRP A 189 0.03 22.35 19.56
CA TRP A 189 -0.80 23.55 19.71
C TRP A 189 -2.30 23.28 19.57
N LEU A 190 -2.68 22.21 18.85
CA LEU A 190 -4.03 21.66 18.87
C LEU A 190 -4.10 20.72 20.08
N ALA A 191 -4.31 21.27 21.27
CA ALA A 191 -4.59 20.43 22.43
C ALA A 191 -5.84 19.59 22.18
N ALA A 192 -5.86 18.35 22.67
CA ALA A 192 -7.11 17.58 22.77
C ALA A 192 -8.07 18.38 23.66
N ALA A 193 -9.13 18.92 23.05
CA ALA A 193 -10.24 19.54 23.76
C ALA A 193 -11.06 18.48 24.50
#